data_AF-A0A8H5GS47-F1
#
_entry.id   AF-A0A8H5GS47-F1
#
_cell.length_a   1.000
_cell.length_b   1.000
_cell.length_c   1.000
_cell.angle_alpha   90.00
_cell.angle_beta   90.00
_cell.angle_gamma   90.00
#
_symmetry.space_group_name_H-M   'P 1'
#
loop_
_entity.id
_entity.type
_entity.pdbx_description
1 polymer ?
#
loop_
_entity_poly.entity_id
_entity_poly.type
_entity_poly.pdbx_seq_one_letter_code
_entity_poly.pdbx_strand_id
1 'polypeptide(L)'
;MRRSSVLLLFSALHVAVAQHAHHHGAPLTELNETEVTMYHAPIPESYFTLDFDYPETATQRRPGLMMTHAVLMSLAFFVALPAGIAMRTVKHPWHKLTTVAFYVLCVLGLAANSLYKKYSPDDMYQGQLHSLQGYWILLFAVALTTVDLLSIFRRVFHFFRAGEKFHARTFWNNVILGQDGSTGLEPEYAGLVTDEPEDLEELKTPISPPPHKRVHYQNTDDDETAQWANDVRRHRRHFSQSGASETTVCGTRSSSFDDTLHVVDHPKVPLIQRIATGIFAVLERLLVFGGYFQVITGIVVYTGGCRENYNNGCLAHLIKGGIFFCYGLVSFARYLGSFSELGWAWNRAPGVNYPSAEFVESLVIFLYGISNTWMERFGAHPGDSFTTKQIEHIGIAVMFWFAGLLGMAIESKRVRRWLAASSIAASGFSLRRSDQTVAEPPSYAASFNPFPALVIGITGAAMAAHEQTYMFQVQIHELWGNLLVAWSVLRCLTYFYLWLGPPRSILPSRPPTEALGSFFLACGGLAFQFSTEELTIAAMRRGRDDVMMFTCVGVAITCFCLCWSVCVVGFKGYLRSRLNPRVSYHSSA
;
A
#
# COMPACT_ATOMS: atom_id res chain seq x y z
N MET A 1 11.01 14.13 -36.30
CA MET A 1 11.65 14.88 -35.20
C MET A 1 10.82 14.87 -33.89
N ARG A 2 10.42 13.70 -33.35
CA ARG A 2 9.63 13.62 -32.09
C ARG A 2 10.00 12.38 -31.25
N ARG A 3 11.30 12.18 -30.98
CA ARG A 3 11.76 11.16 -30.00
C ARG A 3 12.74 11.70 -28.94
N SER A 4 13.16 12.96 -29.02
CA SER A 4 14.19 13.51 -28.12
C SER A 4 13.67 14.25 -26.89
N SER A 5 12.37 14.57 -26.81
CA SER A 5 11.84 15.43 -25.73
C SER A 5 11.70 14.74 -24.38
N VAL A 6 11.55 13.41 -24.34
CA VAL A 6 11.43 12.66 -23.07
C VAL A 6 12.80 12.41 -22.43
N LEU A 7 13.84 12.14 -23.23
CA LEU A 7 15.21 12.05 -22.72
C LEU A 7 15.74 13.40 -22.22
N LEU A 8 15.34 14.50 -22.86
CA LEU A 8 15.73 15.86 -22.45
C LEU A 8 15.15 16.26 -21.09
N LEU A 9 13.98 15.75 -20.70
CA LEU A 9 13.40 15.97 -19.37
C LEU A 9 14.16 15.22 -18.28
N PHE A 10 14.62 14.00 -18.55
CA PHE A 10 15.48 13.24 -17.62
C PHE A 10 16.87 13.89 -17.47
N SER A 11 17.45 14.40 -18.56
CA SER A 11 18.73 15.11 -18.50
C SER A 11 18.62 16.50 -17.88
N ALA A 12 17.52 17.23 -18.11
CA ALA A 12 17.33 18.56 -17.53
C ALA A 12 17.11 18.53 -16.02
N LEU A 13 16.45 17.48 -15.49
CA LEU A 13 16.31 17.29 -14.03
C LEU A 13 17.65 16.90 -13.38
N HIS A 14 18.49 16.11 -14.06
CA HIS A 14 19.86 15.80 -13.61
C HIS A 14 20.80 17.02 -13.65
N VAL A 15 20.71 17.85 -14.70
CA VAL A 15 21.63 18.99 -14.90
C VAL A 15 21.29 20.17 -13.98
N ALA A 16 20.03 20.36 -13.60
CA ALA A 16 19.64 21.48 -12.72
C ALA A 16 20.08 21.30 -11.25
N VAL A 17 20.37 20.07 -10.80
CA VAL A 17 20.78 19.79 -9.42
C VAL A 17 22.31 19.71 -9.28
N ALA A 18 23.04 19.41 -10.37
CA ALA A 18 24.49 19.17 -10.35
C ALA A 18 25.38 20.42 -10.23
N GLN A 19 24.84 21.63 -10.10
CA GLN A 19 25.61 22.88 -10.17
C GLN A 19 25.87 23.62 -8.84
N HIS A 20 25.59 23.01 -7.69
CA HIS A 20 25.90 23.60 -6.39
C HIS A 20 26.90 22.77 -5.58
N ALA A 21 28.15 22.73 -6.07
CA ALA A 21 29.29 22.32 -5.27
C ALA A 21 29.78 23.53 -4.45
N HIS A 22 29.24 23.72 -3.24
CA HIS A 22 29.72 24.72 -2.29
C HIS A 22 30.25 24.04 -1.02
N HIS A 23 31.59 23.92 -0.97
CA HIS A 23 32.44 23.71 0.21
C HIS A 23 32.23 22.43 1.05
N HIS A 24 33.11 21.42 0.87
CA HIS A 24 34.01 20.80 1.88
C HIS A 24 34.79 19.61 1.28
N GLY A 25 35.95 19.84 0.63
CA GLY A 25 36.88 18.78 0.18
C GLY A 25 36.32 17.82 -0.90
N ALA A 26 37.20 17.06 -1.57
CA ALA A 26 36.76 15.93 -2.39
C ALA A 26 36.47 14.72 -1.48
N PRO A 27 35.48 13.87 -1.78
CA PRO A 27 35.18 12.70 -0.97
C PRO A 27 36.38 11.74 -0.94
N LEU A 28 36.61 11.12 0.22
CA LEU A 28 37.75 10.22 0.44
C LEU A 28 37.56 8.92 -0.34
N THR A 29 38.63 8.44 -0.99
CA THR A 29 38.64 7.16 -1.72
C THR A 29 39.16 6.00 -0.88
N GLU A 30 39.96 6.30 0.15
CA GLU A 30 40.55 5.29 1.04
C GLU A 30 40.01 5.46 2.45
N LEU A 31 39.83 4.32 3.13
CA LEU A 31 39.33 4.28 4.49
C LEU A 31 40.42 4.75 5.48
N ASN A 32 40.16 5.83 6.19
CA ASN A 32 41.01 6.28 7.28
C ASN A 32 40.54 5.70 8.61
N GLU A 33 41.11 4.55 9.01
CA GLU A 33 40.71 3.87 10.26
C GLU A 33 40.91 4.73 11.51
N THR A 34 41.88 5.64 11.50
CA THR A 34 42.12 6.56 12.63
C THR A 34 40.95 7.53 12.79
N GLU A 35 40.46 8.08 11.68
CA GLU A 35 39.33 9.01 11.69
C GLU A 35 38.02 8.29 12.03
N VAL A 36 37.78 7.09 11.50
CA VAL A 36 36.62 6.27 11.87
C VAL A 36 36.61 6.00 13.37
N THR A 37 37.74 5.65 13.97
CA THR A 37 37.83 5.35 15.40
C THR A 37 37.75 6.57 16.32
N MET A 38 37.93 7.80 15.80
CA MET A 38 37.69 9.03 16.58
C MET A 38 36.20 9.25 16.84
N TYR A 39 35.35 8.95 15.86
CA TYR A 39 33.91 9.22 15.94
C TYR A 39 33.09 7.96 16.24
N HIS A 40 33.64 6.78 15.97
CA HIS A 40 32.94 5.51 16.08
C HIS A 40 33.72 4.47 16.89
N ALA A 41 32.98 3.67 17.65
CA ALA A 41 33.56 2.52 18.35
C ALA A 41 34.03 1.46 17.35
N PRO A 42 35.12 0.73 17.64
CA PRO A 42 35.52 -0.42 16.84
C PRO A 42 34.39 -1.46 16.81
N ILE A 43 34.15 -2.04 15.64
CA ILE A 43 33.10 -3.04 15.45
C ILE A 43 33.48 -4.31 16.24
N PRO A 44 32.72 -4.69 17.28
CA PRO A 44 33.03 -5.89 18.06
C PRO A 44 32.62 -7.15 17.30
N GLU A 45 33.05 -8.31 17.80
CA GLU A 45 32.73 -9.60 17.18
C GLU A 45 31.22 -9.85 17.05
N SER A 46 30.84 -10.61 16.01
CA SER A 46 29.46 -10.99 15.77
C SER A 46 29.20 -12.44 15.51
N TYR A 47 27.92 -12.83 15.63
CA TYR A 47 27.50 -14.19 15.31
C TYR A 47 27.93 -14.57 13.89
N PHE A 48 27.87 -13.62 12.95
CA PHE A 48 28.37 -13.81 11.59
C PHE A 48 29.89 -14.06 11.56
N THR A 49 30.70 -13.22 12.22
CA THR A 49 32.17 -13.39 12.21
C THR A 49 32.58 -14.65 12.96
N LEU A 50 31.86 -15.01 14.03
CA LEU A 50 32.03 -16.25 14.78
C LEU A 50 31.73 -17.48 13.92
N ASP A 51 30.65 -17.44 13.13
CA ASP A 51 30.27 -18.57 12.28
C ASP A 51 31.19 -18.73 11.05
N PHE A 52 31.63 -17.62 10.43
CA PHE A 52 32.29 -17.66 9.13
C PHE A 52 33.77 -17.24 9.09
N ASP A 53 34.22 -16.30 9.93
CA ASP A 53 35.52 -15.63 9.73
C ASP A 53 36.66 -16.27 10.54
N TYR A 54 36.39 -16.80 11.74
CA TYR A 54 37.43 -17.49 12.52
C TYR A 54 37.56 -18.95 12.05
N PRO A 55 38.70 -19.64 12.19
CA PRO A 55 38.75 -21.12 12.03
C PRO A 55 38.77 -21.87 13.36
N GLU A 56 39.21 -21.22 14.43
CA GLU A 56 39.57 -21.86 15.70
C GLU A 56 38.35 -22.29 16.55
N THR A 57 37.20 -21.62 16.40
CA THR A 57 35.95 -21.99 17.08
C THR A 57 35.08 -22.97 16.28
N ALA A 58 35.60 -23.56 15.20
CA ALA A 58 34.83 -24.39 14.25
C ALA A 58 34.09 -25.58 14.89
N THR A 59 34.59 -26.14 15.99
CA THR A 59 33.98 -27.30 16.67
C THR A 59 32.68 -26.94 17.43
N GLN A 60 32.53 -25.68 17.84
CA GLN A 60 31.36 -25.16 18.58
C GLN A 60 30.29 -24.55 17.67
N ARG A 61 30.59 -24.38 16.38
CA ARG A 61 29.68 -23.74 15.41
C ARG A 61 28.56 -24.63 14.95
N ARG A 62 27.38 -24.02 14.84
CA ARG A 62 26.19 -24.64 14.23
C ARG A 62 25.43 -23.60 13.37
N PRO A 63 26.04 -22.99 12.34
CA PRO A 63 25.38 -22.00 11.47
C PRO A 63 24.12 -22.58 10.81
N GLY A 64 24.08 -23.90 10.60
CA GLY A 64 22.90 -24.61 10.11
C GLY A 64 21.66 -24.42 11.00
N LEU A 65 21.81 -24.28 12.32
CA LEU A 65 20.68 -24.02 13.23
C LEU A 65 20.13 -22.61 13.05
N MET A 66 21.00 -21.60 12.91
CA MET A 66 20.58 -20.22 12.62
C MET A 66 19.92 -20.12 11.24
N MET A 67 20.50 -20.78 10.22
CA MET A 67 19.88 -20.85 8.89
C MET A 67 18.52 -21.54 8.94
N THR A 68 18.40 -22.64 9.71
CA THR A 68 17.12 -23.34 9.91
C THR A 68 16.09 -22.42 10.58
N HIS A 69 16.49 -21.65 11.60
CA HIS A 69 15.64 -20.62 12.20
C HIS A 69 15.17 -19.60 11.14
N ALA A 70 16.09 -19.01 10.39
CA ALA A 70 15.78 -18.00 9.38
C ALA A 70 14.83 -18.54 8.30
N VAL A 71 15.08 -19.75 7.79
CA VAL A 71 14.23 -20.39 6.77
C VAL A 71 12.85 -20.71 7.33
N LEU A 72 12.75 -21.35 8.50
CA LEU A 72 11.46 -21.71 9.09
C LEU A 72 10.61 -20.47 9.42
N MET A 73 11.21 -19.42 9.98
CA MET A 73 10.51 -18.17 10.27
C MET A 73 10.09 -17.45 8.98
N SER A 74 10.94 -17.48 7.94
CA SER A 74 10.59 -16.91 6.63
C SER A 74 9.43 -17.67 5.97
N LEU A 75 9.43 -19.01 6.03
CA LEU A 75 8.32 -19.84 5.55
C LEU A 75 7.04 -19.56 6.35
N ALA A 76 7.13 -19.35 7.67
CA ALA A 76 5.97 -18.98 8.47
C ALA A 76 5.38 -17.63 8.03
N PHE A 77 6.17 -16.56 8.02
CA PHE A 77 5.67 -15.20 7.83
C PHE A 77 5.43 -14.80 6.36
N PHE A 78 6.18 -15.35 5.41
CA PHE A 78 6.04 -14.98 3.99
C PHE A 78 5.32 -16.02 3.14
N VAL A 79 5.13 -17.25 3.63
CA VAL A 79 4.39 -18.32 2.92
C VAL A 79 3.10 -18.69 3.65
N ALA A 80 3.20 -19.27 4.85
CA ALA A 80 2.05 -19.80 5.56
C ALA A 80 1.04 -18.70 5.96
N LEU A 81 1.54 -17.57 6.48
CA LEU A 81 0.69 -16.44 6.88
C LEU A 81 -0.04 -15.80 5.69
N PRO A 82 0.61 -15.37 4.58
CA PRO A 82 -0.10 -14.82 3.43
C PRO A 82 -1.06 -15.81 2.76
N ALA A 83 -0.69 -17.09 2.70
CA ALA A 83 -1.60 -18.14 2.21
C ALA A 83 -2.82 -18.30 3.13
N GLY A 84 -2.63 -18.24 4.44
CA GLY A 84 -3.70 -18.25 5.44
C GLY A 84 -4.64 -17.06 5.29
N ILE A 85 -4.10 -15.84 5.14
CA ILE A 85 -4.88 -14.62 4.88
C ILE A 85 -5.66 -14.77 3.57
N ALA A 86 -5.04 -15.24 2.49
CA ALA A 86 -5.69 -15.46 1.21
C ALA A 86 -6.87 -16.44 1.32
N MET A 87 -6.67 -17.59 1.96
CA MET A 87 -7.73 -18.58 2.16
C MET A 87 -8.86 -18.08 3.07
N ARG A 88 -8.52 -17.34 4.12
CA ARG A 88 -9.48 -16.67 5.00
C ARG A 88 -10.37 -15.69 4.25
N THR A 89 -9.80 -14.86 3.36
CA THR A 89 -10.60 -13.91 2.55
C THR A 89 -11.59 -14.58 1.61
N VAL A 90 -11.42 -15.88 1.33
CA VAL A 90 -12.25 -16.69 0.44
C VAL A 90 -13.10 -17.70 1.24
N LYS A 91 -13.10 -17.65 2.58
CA LYS A 91 -13.77 -18.61 3.49
C LYS A 91 -13.41 -20.08 3.21
N HIS A 92 -12.19 -20.34 2.71
CA HIS A 92 -11.79 -21.70 2.38
C HIS A 92 -11.56 -22.52 3.67
N PRO A 93 -12.13 -23.72 3.83
CA PRO A 93 -12.09 -24.47 5.09
C PRO A 93 -10.67 -24.83 5.56
N TRP A 94 -9.71 -24.90 4.63
CA TRP A 94 -8.30 -25.17 4.96
C TRP A 94 -7.56 -23.97 5.55
N HIS A 95 -8.18 -22.79 5.68
CA HIS A 95 -7.52 -21.64 6.30
C HIS A 95 -7.00 -21.98 7.72
N LYS A 96 -7.74 -22.80 8.48
CA LYS A 96 -7.35 -23.26 9.82
C LYS A 96 -6.10 -24.13 9.79
N LEU A 97 -5.99 -25.00 8.78
CA LEU A 97 -4.82 -25.85 8.59
C LEU A 97 -3.57 -25.00 8.34
N THR A 98 -3.68 -23.93 7.54
CA THR A 98 -2.56 -23.00 7.35
C THR A 98 -2.21 -22.19 8.58
N THR A 99 -3.18 -21.81 9.41
CA THR A 99 -2.91 -21.18 10.70
C THR A 99 -2.15 -22.13 11.65
N VAL A 100 -2.53 -23.42 11.68
CA VAL A 100 -1.77 -24.43 12.44
C VAL A 100 -0.36 -24.59 11.89
N ALA A 101 -0.21 -24.70 10.56
CA ALA A 101 1.09 -24.79 9.91
C ALA A 101 1.99 -23.58 10.24
N PHE A 102 1.43 -22.36 10.25
CA PHE A 102 2.12 -21.15 10.68
C PHE A 102 2.71 -21.29 12.09
N TYR A 103 1.92 -21.71 13.07
CA TYR A 103 2.42 -21.88 14.44
C TYR A 103 3.42 -23.02 14.58
N VAL A 104 3.23 -24.14 13.88
CA VAL A 104 4.19 -25.24 13.88
C VAL A 104 5.55 -24.76 13.36
N LEU A 105 5.57 -24.02 12.24
CA LEU A 105 6.80 -23.44 11.70
C LEU A 105 7.44 -22.46 12.68
N CYS A 106 6.66 -21.59 13.33
CA CYS A 106 7.16 -20.66 14.35
C CYS A 106 7.79 -21.40 15.54
N VAL A 107 7.13 -22.44 16.06
CA VAL A 107 7.66 -23.23 17.19
C VAL A 107 8.96 -23.95 16.81
N LEU A 108 9.01 -24.56 15.62
CA LEU A 108 10.23 -25.22 15.13
C LEU A 108 11.36 -24.20 14.90
N GLY A 109 11.04 -23.03 14.34
CA GLY A 109 12.00 -21.93 14.15
C GLY A 109 12.56 -21.44 15.48
N LEU A 110 11.70 -21.21 16.48
CA LEU A 110 12.13 -20.82 17.83
C LEU A 110 12.99 -21.90 18.49
N ALA A 111 12.60 -23.17 18.36
CA ALA A 111 13.38 -24.29 18.89
C ALA A 111 14.79 -24.34 18.28
N ALA A 112 14.92 -24.12 16.97
CA ALA A 112 16.21 -24.06 16.28
C ALA A 112 17.09 -22.91 16.82
N ASN A 113 16.51 -21.72 17.06
CA ASN A 113 17.23 -20.60 17.66
C ASN A 113 17.62 -20.85 19.13
N SER A 114 16.73 -21.45 19.93
CA SER A 114 17.04 -21.83 21.31
C SER A 114 18.18 -22.85 21.38
N LEU A 115 18.21 -23.82 20.46
CA LEU A 115 19.32 -24.76 20.31
C LEU A 115 20.60 -24.03 19.90
N TYR A 116 20.52 -23.13 18.91
CA TYR A 116 21.67 -22.32 18.48
C TYR A 116 22.28 -21.54 19.66
N LYS A 117 21.47 -20.77 20.40
CA LYS A 117 21.92 -20.01 21.59
C LYS A 117 22.54 -20.89 22.68
N LYS A 118 22.08 -22.14 22.82
CA LYS A 118 22.62 -23.07 23.82
C LYS A 118 24.01 -23.59 23.44
N TYR A 119 24.30 -23.72 22.15
CA TYR A 119 25.57 -24.24 21.65
C TYR A 119 26.58 -23.13 21.33
N SER A 120 26.13 -21.90 21.10
CA SER A 120 27.01 -20.74 20.94
C SER A 120 27.61 -20.30 22.28
N PRO A 121 28.90 -19.90 22.32
CA PRO A 121 29.56 -19.42 23.54
C PRO A 121 28.98 -18.07 23.97
N ASP A 122 28.41 -18.02 25.19
CA ASP A 122 27.77 -16.89 25.89
C ASP A 122 26.77 -16.04 25.08
N ASP A 123 25.74 -15.46 25.73
CA ASP A 123 24.82 -14.55 25.05
C ASP A 123 25.58 -13.26 24.68
N MET A 124 26.15 -13.21 23.47
CA MET A 124 27.06 -12.14 23.02
C MET A 124 26.42 -10.75 23.17
N TYR A 125 25.09 -10.67 23.06
CA TYR A 125 24.34 -9.41 23.10
C TYR A 125 23.25 -9.46 24.15
N GLN A 126 23.65 -9.28 25.41
CA GLN A 126 22.70 -9.09 26.49
C GLN A 126 21.78 -7.90 26.20
N GLY A 127 20.47 -8.10 26.34
CA GLY A 127 19.48 -7.05 26.11
C GLY A 127 19.12 -6.78 24.65
N GLN A 128 19.53 -7.62 23.69
CA GLN A 128 19.09 -7.46 22.30
C GLN A 128 17.56 -7.45 22.15
N LEU A 129 17.05 -6.57 21.29
CA LEU A 129 15.62 -6.33 21.13
C LEU A 129 14.94 -7.27 20.13
N HIS A 130 15.68 -7.94 19.25
CA HIS A 130 15.12 -8.80 18.20
C HIS A 130 14.24 -9.92 18.79
N SER A 131 14.73 -10.68 19.77
CA SER A 131 13.94 -11.74 20.39
C SER A 131 12.74 -11.19 21.17
N LEU A 132 12.91 -10.06 21.88
CA LEU A 132 11.82 -9.43 22.61
C LEU A 132 10.70 -8.98 21.66
N GLN A 133 11.06 -8.27 20.58
CA GLN A 133 10.14 -7.84 19.53
C GLN A 133 9.48 -9.03 18.82
N GLY A 134 10.23 -10.12 18.59
CA GLY A 134 9.71 -11.35 18.01
C GLY A 134 8.61 -11.98 18.88
N TYR A 135 8.81 -12.05 20.20
CA TYR A 135 7.79 -12.53 21.12
C TYR A 135 6.55 -11.62 21.15
N TRP A 136 6.70 -10.30 21.06
CA TRP A 136 5.56 -9.38 20.94
C TRP A 136 4.76 -9.59 19.66
N ILE A 137 5.43 -9.79 18.52
CA ILE A 137 4.76 -10.06 17.24
C ILE A 137 4.02 -11.40 17.29
N LEU A 138 4.62 -12.43 17.89
CA LEU A 138 3.97 -13.72 18.07
C LEU A 138 2.79 -13.64 19.04
N LEU A 139 2.93 -12.90 20.15
CA LEU A 139 1.83 -12.65 21.08
C LEU A 139 0.67 -11.94 20.38
N PHE A 140 0.99 -10.94 19.55
CA PHE A 140 0.00 -10.24 18.75
C PHE A 140 -0.68 -11.16 17.73
N ALA A 141 0.07 -12.04 17.05
CA ALA A 141 -0.49 -13.06 16.18
C ALA A 141 -1.43 -14.02 16.95
N VAL A 142 -1.00 -14.50 18.12
CA VAL A 142 -1.83 -15.31 19.02
C VAL A 142 -3.10 -14.56 19.42
N ALA A 143 -3.00 -13.28 19.79
CA ALA A 143 -4.16 -12.46 20.15
C ALA A 143 -5.17 -12.32 18.99
N LEU A 144 -4.71 -12.19 17.75
CA LEU A 144 -5.62 -12.18 16.59
C LEU A 144 -6.31 -13.55 16.43
N THR A 145 -5.57 -14.65 16.54
CA THR A 145 -6.17 -15.98 16.44
C THR A 145 -7.08 -16.34 17.62
N THR A 146 -6.85 -15.79 18.81
CA THR A 146 -7.74 -16.02 19.96
C THR A 146 -9.08 -15.32 19.74
N VAL A 147 -9.10 -14.11 19.15
CA VAL A 147 -10.35 -13.44 18.73
C VAL A 147 -11.14 -14.33 17.77
N ASP A 148 -10.46 -14.97 16.83
CA ASP A 148 -11.09 -15.90 15.88
C ASP A 148 -11.66 -17.15 16.58
N LEU A 149 -10.88 -17.73 17.48
CA LEU A 149 -11.29 -18.90 18.26
C LEU A 149 -12.46 -18.58 19.17
N LEU A 150 -12.55 -17.38 19.74
CA LEU A 150 -13.68 -16.95 20.57
C LEU A 150 -15.01 -16.98 19.79
N SER A 151 -14.99 -16.63 18.50
CA SER A 151 -16.17 -16.76 17.64
C SER A 151 -16.62 -18.22 17.49
N ILE A 152 -15.67 -19.16 17.47
CA ILE A 152 -15.93 -20.60 17.38
C ILE A 152 -16.43 -21.11 18.73
N PHE A 153 -15.79 -20.73 19.83
CA PHE A 153 -16.23 -21.11 21.18
C PHE A 153 -17.66 -20.64 21.48
N ARG A 154 -18.05 -19.45 21.04
CA ARG A 154 -19.45 -18.99 21.14
C ARG A 154 -20.41 -19.88 20.36
N ARG A 155 -20.05 -20.31 19.15
CA ARG A 155 -20.84 -21.26 18.34
C ARG A 155 -20.94 -22.62 19.01
N VAL A 156 -19.83 -23.14 19.54
CA VAL A 156 -19.78 -24.39 20.32
C VAL A 156 -20.71 -24.30 21.54
N PHE A 157 -20.60 -23.22 22.31
CA PHE A 157 -21.42 -23.01 23.51
C PHE A 157 -22.91 -22.90 23.18
N HIS A 158 -23.28 -22.20 22.10
CA HIS A 158 -24.65 -22.12 21.63
C HIS A 158 -25.19 -23.48 21.18
N PHE A 159 -24.39 -24.27 20.46
CA PHE A 159 -24.74 -25.63 20.03
C PHE A 159 -25.05 -26.54 21.23
N PHE A 160 -24.19 -26.52 22.26
CA PHE A 160 -24.44 -27.29 23.49
C PHE A 160 -25.61 -26.76 24.31
N ARG A 161 -25.82 -25.43 24.35
CA ARG A 161 -26.96 -24.82 25.05
C ARG A 161 -28.30 -25.07 24.35
N ALA A 162 -28.31 -25.22 23.02
CA ALA A 162 -29.49 -25.55 22.23
C ALA A 162 -29.96 -27.00 22.41
N GLY A 163 -29.18 -27.85 23.08
CA GLY A 163 -29.58 -29.23 23.41
C GLY A 163 -29.67 -30.15 22.19
N GLU A 164 -29.01 -29.82 21.08
CA GLU A 164 -29.01 -30.67 19.88
C GLU A 164 -28.27 -31.99 20.12
N LYS A 165 -28.80 -33.09 19.57
CA LYS A 165 -28.16 -34.41 19.66
C LYS A 165 -26.83 -34.38 18.91
N PHE A 166 -25.73 -34.68 19.60
CA PHE A 166 -24.38 -34.65 19.03
C PHE A 166 -24.23 -35.66 17.88
N HIS A 167 -24.14 -35.14 16.65
CA HIS A 167 -23.75 -35.91 15.46
C HIS A 167 -22.47 -35.30 14.91
N ALA A 168 -21.39 -36.08 14.78
CA ALA A 168 -20.06 -35.57 14.43
C ALA A 168 -20.04 -34.79 13.10
N ARG A 169 -20.82 -35.23 12.10
CA ARG A 169 -20.92 -34.56 10.80
C ARG A 169 -21.69 -33.23 10.87
N THR A 170 -22.78 -33.21 11.62
CA THR A 170 -23.59 -31.99 11.85
C THR A 170 -22.81 -30.98 12.68
N PHE A 171 -22.12 -31.43 13.74
CA PHE A 171 -21.23 -30.58 14.53
C PHE A 171 -20.10 -29.99 13.68
N TRP A 172 -19.46 -30.80 12.83
CA TRP A 172 -18.38 -30.32 11.95
C TRP A 172 -18.89 -29.27 10.96
N ASN A 173 -20.03 -29.51 10.31
CA ASN A 173 -20.60 -28.57 9.35
C ASN A 173 -21.12 -27.28 10.00
N ASN A 174 -21.79 -27.40 11.14
CA ASN A 174 -22.51 -26.30 11.77
C ASN A 174 -21.57 -25.43 12.63
N VAL A 175 -20.68 -26.06 13.39
CA VAL A 175 -19.84 -25.37 14.38
C VAL A 175 -18.46 -25.02 13.83
N ILE A 176 -17.85 -25.94 13.06
CA ILE A 176 -16.48 -25.76 12.55
C ILE A 176 -16.49 -25.09 11.16
N LEU A 177 -17.35 -25.51 10.24
CA LEU A 177 -17.50 -24.86 8.93
C LEU A 177 -18.43 -23.65 8.96
N GLY A 178 -19.37 -23.56 9.91
CA GLY A 178 -20.32 -22.45 10.00
C GLY A 178 -21.32 -22.43 8.84
N GLN A 179 -21.77 -23.61 8.40
CA GLN A 179 -22.55 -23.79 7.16
C GLN A 179 -24.08 -23.66 7.35
N ASP A 180 -24.58 -23.32 8.55
CA ASP A 180 -26.02 -23.20 8.80
C ASP A 180 -26.64 -21.98 8.11
N GLY A 181 -27.64 -22.26 7.27
CA GLY A 181 -28.42 -21.30 6.49
C GLY A 181 -29.42 -20.45 7.30
N SER A 182 -29.14 -20.13 8.55
CA SER A 182 -30.00 -19.27 9.38
C SER A 182 -29.18 -18.31 10.24
N THR A 183 -28.55 -17.34 9.57
CA THR A 183 -28.26 -15.95 9.98
C THR A 183 -27.16 -15.46 9.07
N GLY A 184 -27.49 -14.49 8.21
CA GLY A 184 -26.57 -13.87 7.26
C GLY A 184 -25.45 -13.10 7.96
N LEU A 185 -24.47 -13.82 8.51
CA LEU A 185 -23.15 -13.26 8.76
C LEU A 185 -22.39 -13.30 7.43
N GLU A 186 -22.69 -12.26 6.66
CA GLU A 186 -21.87 -11.65 5.64
C GLU A 186 -20.36 -11.82 5.96
N PRO A 187 -19.54 -12.05 4.93
CA PRO A 187 -18.12 -12.39 5.06
C PRO A 187 -17.34 -11.64 6.13
N GLU A 188 -16.60 -12.40 6.96
CA GLU A 188 -15.69 -11.93 8.03
C GLU A 188 -14.62 -10.93 7.53
N TYR A 189 -14.52 -10.75 6.20
CA TYR A 189 -13.75 -9.69 5.53
C TYR A 189 -14.50 -8.89 4.46
N ALA A 190 -15.72 -9.28 4.07
CA ALA A 190 -16.49 -8.53 3.08
C ALA A 190 -17.69 -7.75 3.66
N GLY A 191 -18.03 -7.95 4.93
CA GLY A 191 -18.86 -7.02 5.71
C GLY A 191 -18.21 -5.65 6.00
N LEU A 192 -17.06 -5.38 5.40
CA LEU A 192 -16.47 -4.03 5.30
C LEU A 192 -16.92 -3.29 4.03
N VAL A 193 -17.47 -3.97 3.02
CA VAL A 193 -17.63 -3.42 1.66
C VAL A 193 -18.93 -3.83 0.95
N THR A 194 -19.63 -4.89 1.37
CA THR A 194 -20.98 -5.21 0.89
C THR A 194 -21.96 -5.04 2.03
N ASP A 195 -22.62 -3.89 2.08
CA ASP A 195 -23.96 -3.68 2.61
C ASP A 195 -24.26 -2.19 2.45
N GLU A 196 -24.97 -1.90 1.37
CA GLU A 196 -25.44 -0.59 0.94
C GLU A 196 -26.03 0.19 2.14
N PRO A 197 -25.60 1.42 2.42
CA PRO A 197 -26.41 2.38 3.15
C PRO A 197 -27.39 3.02 2.15
N GLU A 198 -28.47 2.32 1.84
CA GLU A 198 -29.71 3.02 1.52
C GLU A 198 -30.12 3.74 2.81
N ASP A 199 -29.82 5.04 2.86
CA ASP A 199 -30.46 6.09 3.67
C ASP A 199 -29.54 7.32 3.75
N LEU A 200 -29.28 8.00 2.62
CA LEU A 200 -29.14 9.48 2.60
C LEU A 200 -29.07 10.16 1.20
N GLU A 201 -29.43 9.52 0.09
CA GLU A 201 -29.53 10.21 -1.21
C GLU A 201 -30.71 9.69 -2.05
N GLU A 202 -31.92 9.83 -1.54
CA GLU A 202 -33.14 9.70 -2.34
C GLU A 202 -33.34 10.96 -3.21
N LEU A 203 -32.39 11.25 -4.12
CA LEU A 203 -32.61 12.09 -5.32
C LEU A 203 -31.42 12.06 -6.31
N LYS A 204 -31.08 10.89 -6.90
CA LYS A 204 -30.38 10.82 -8.20
C LYS A 204 -30.30 9.39 -8.73
N THR A 205 -31.28 8.97 -9.51
CA THR A 205 -31.12 7.82 -10.42
C THR A 205 -30.30 8.25 -11.64
N PRO A 206 -29.16 7.62 -11.97
CA PRO A 206 -28.51 7.85 -13.26
C PRO A 206 -29.32 7.13 -14.35
N ILE A 207 -30.02 7.91 -15.17
CA ILE A 207 -30.64 7.47 -16.41
C ILE A 207 -29.52 6.94 -17.32
N SER A 208 -29.60 5.66 -17.66
CA SER A 208 -28.82 5.06 -18.74
C SER A 208 -29.22 5.72 -20.06
N PRO A 209 -28.31 6.10 -20.98
CA PRO A 209 -28.73 6.55 -22.30
C PRO A 209 -29.45 5.39 -23.02
N PRO A 210 -30.52 5.66 -23.79
CA PRO A 210 -31.24 4.62 -24.49
C PRO A 210 -30.34 3.98 -25.56
N PRO A 211 -30.54 2.69 -25.89
CA PRO A 211 -29.76 2.02 -26.91
C PRO A 211 -30.01 2.69 -28.26
N HIS A 212 -28.93 3.16 -28.90
CA HIS A 212 -28.95 3.70 -30.25
C HIS A 212 -29.55 2.67 -31.21
N LYS A 213 -30.73 2.99 -31.77
CA LYS A 213 -31.32 2.25 -32.89
C LYS A 213 -30.43 2.49 -34.11
N ARG A 214 -29.81 1.42 -34.62
CA ARG A 214 -28.95 1.42 -35.81
C ARG A 214 -29.77 1.91 -37.02
N VAL A 215 -29.45 3.09 -37.54
CA VAL A 215 -29.93 3.55 -38.85
C VAL A 215 -28.86 3.19 -39.88
N HIS A 216 -29.22 2.38 -40.87
CA HIS A 216 -28.41 2.12 -42.05
C HIS A 216 -28.19 3.43 -42.79
N TYR A 217 -26.94 3.85 -42.98
CA TYR A 217 -26.60 4.86 -43.97
C TYR A 217 -26.37 4.18 -45.31
N GLN A 218 -27.24 4.49 -46.26
CA GLN A 218 -27.06 4.22 -47.67
C GLN A 218 -26.45 5.48 -48.29
N ASN A 219 -25.34 5.31 -49.01
CA ASN A 219 -24.63 6.38 -49.72
C ASN A 219 -25.56 7.11 -50.68
N THR A 220 -25.60 8.45 -50.59
CA THR A 220 -25.81 9.34 -51.73
C THR A 220 -25.08 10.66 -51.47
N ASP A 221 -24.35 11.09 -52.50
CA ASP A 221 -23.50 12.27 -52.59
C ASP A 221 -24.25 13.61 -52.55
N ASP A 222 -23.44 14.66 -52.35
CA ASP A 222 -23.56 16.06 -52.76
C ASP A 222 -24.39 17.08 -51.93
N ASP A 223 -23.68 18.19 -51.66
CA ASP A 223 -24.09 19.55 -51.28
C ASP A 223 -25.03 19.75 -50.08
N GLU A 224 -24.50 20.37 -48.99
CA GLU A 224 -25.18 21.47 -48.25
C GLU A 224 -24.39 21.92 -46.99
N THR A 225 -23.27 22.63 -47.18
CA THR A 225 -22.52 23.29 -46.08
C THR A 225 -23.15 24.63 -45.63
N ALA A 226 -24.43 24.90 -45.93
CA ALA A 226 -25.06 26.21 -45.70
C ALA A 226 -26.32 26.21 -44.81
N GLN A 227 -26.85 25.06 -44.39
CA GLN A 227 -28.12 25.03 -43.64
C GLN A 227 -27.98 24.96 -42.11
N TRP A 228 -26.82 24.57 -41.57
CA TRP A 228 -26.63 24.42 -40.11
C TRP A 228 -26.61 25.74 -39.32
N ALA A 229 -26.36 26.88 -39.97
CA ALA A 229 -26.29 28.18 -39.31
C ALA A 229 -27.66 28.84 -39.07
N ASN A 230 -28.74 28.38 -39.73
CA ASN A 230 -30.05 29.04 -39.68
C ASN A 230 -31.06 28.41 -38.70
N ASP A 231 -30.81 27.18 -38.21
CA ASP A 231 -31.76 26.48 -37.32
C ASP A 231 -31.64 26.82 -35.82
N VAL A 232 -30.63 27.60 -35.41
CA VAL A 232 -30.40 27.96 -34.00
C VAL A 232 -31.36 29.08 -33.51
N ARG A 233 -32.22 29.65 -34.38
CA ARG A 233 -33.06 30.83 -34.03
C ARG A 233 -34.57 30.62 -33.94
N ARG A 234 -35.12 29.40 -34.10
CA ARG A 234 -36.59 29.22 -34.25
C ARG A 234 -37.38 28.40 -33.23
N HIS A 235 -36.84 28.06 -32.05
CA HIS A 235 -37.63 27.45 -30.98
C HIS A 235 -37.72 28.32 -29.71
N ARG A 236 -38.28 29.53 -29.87
CA ARG A 236 -38.85 30.31 -28.77
C ARG A 236 -40.32 30.59 -29.07
N ARG A 237 -41.19 30.18 -28.13
CA ARG A 237 -42.65 30.37 -28.05
C ARG A 237 -43.49 29.29 -28.74
N HIS A 238 -44.04 28.38 -27.94
CA HIS A 238 -45.48 28.10 -27.91
C HIS A 238 -45.81 27.43 -26.56
N PHE A 239 -46.30 28.26 -25.64
CA PHE A 239 -47.08 27.83 -24.48
C PHE A 239 -48.53 27.68 -25.00
N SER A 240 -49.15 26.52 -24.76
CA SER A 240 -50.61 26.37 -24.86
C SER A 240 -51.10 25.82 -23.54
N GLN A 241 -51.79 26.68 -22.79
CA GLN A 241 -52.62 26.36 -21.64
C GLN A 241 -53.75 25.42 -22.05
N SER A 242 -54.01 24.40 -21.24
CA SER A 242 -55.34 23.86 -20.93
C SER A 242 -55.11 22.88 -19.77
N GLY A 243 -55.80 22.88 -18.64
CA GLY A 243 -56.94 23.62 -18.13
C GLY A 243 -57.28 22.87 -16.86
N ALA A 244 -57.08 23.49 -15.70
CA ALA A 244 -57.33 22.88 -14.41
C ALA A 244 -58.84 22.80 -14.14
N SER A 245 -59.32 21.64 -13.68
CA SER A 245 -60.55 21.51 -12.87
C SER A 245 -60.37 20.27 -11.98
N GLU A 246 -60.21 20.46 -10.67
CA GLU A 246 -61.27 20.44 -9.65
C GLU A 246 -61.56 19.04 -9.07
N THR A 247 -61.28 18.93 -7.76
CA THR A 247 -61.97 18.17 -6.71
C THR A 247 -62.33 16.69 -6.89
N THR A 248 -61.69 15.89 -6.02
CA THR A 248 -62.26 14.89 -5.08
C THR A 248 -63.36 13.95 -5.56
N VAL A 249 -63.14 12.63 -5.45
CA VAL A 249 -63.99 11.64 -4.71
C VAL A 249 -63.65 10.19 -5.13
N CYS A 250 -63.50 9.35 -4.09
CA CYS A 250 -63.61 7.89 -3.98
C CYS A 250 -63.29 6.97 -5.17
N GLY A 251 -62.38 6.02 -4.89
CA GLY A 251 -61.95 4.99 -5.83
C GLY A 251 -62.92 3.85 -6.05
N THR A 252 -62.54 2.95 -6.96
CA THR A 252 -62.84 1.52 -6.88
C THR A 252 -61.76 0.76 -7.65
N ARG A 253 -61.38 -0.39 -7.09
CA ARG A 253 -60.33 -1.33 -7.50
C ARG A 253 -60.46 -1.77 -8.97
N SER A 254 -59.33 -1.88 -9.66
CA SER A 254 -59.09 -2.96 -10.62
C SER A 254 -57.66 -3.49 -10.47
N SER A 255 -57.55 -4.81 -10.55
CA SER A 255 -56.44 -5.67 -10.15
C SER A 255 -55.15 -5.42 -10.95
N SER A 256 -54.09 -5.02 -10.26
CA SER A 256 -52.71 -5.12 -10.77
C SER A 256 -52.07 -6.37 -10.21
N PHE A 257 -51.44 -7.14 -11.10
CA PHE A 257 -50.52 -8.22 -10.79
C PHE A 257 -49.49 -7.75 -9.75
N ASP A 258 -49.37 -8.53 -8.67
CA ASP A 258 -48.50 -8.29 -7.53
C ASP A 258 -47.20 -9.08 -7.77
N ASP A 259 -46.22 -8.47 -8.45
CA ASP A 259 -44.84 -8.95 -8.43
C ASP A 259 -44.20 -8.47 -7.13
N THR A 260 -44.45 -9.22 -6.05
CA THR A 260 -43.81 -9.02 -4.75
C THR A 260 -42.36 -9.52 -4.84
N LEU A 261 -41.47 -8.67 -5.34
CA LEU A 261 -40.05 -8.79 -5.10
C LEU A 261 -39.84 -8.59 -3.59
N HIS A 262 -39.65 -9.68 -2.85
CA HIS A 262 -39.20 -9.62 -1.46
C HIS A 262 -37.84 -8.92 -1.42
N VAL A 263 -37.84 -7.61 -1.18
CA VAL A 263 -36.66 -6.89 -0.70
C VAL A 263 -36.39 -7.45 0.69
N VAL A 264 -35.42 -8.36 0.77
CA VAL A 264 -34.92 -8.86 2.04
C VAL A 264 -34.20 -7.70 2.70
N ASP A 265 -34.83 -7.06 3.68
CA ASP A 265 -34.18 -6.10 4.57
C ASP A 265 -33.01 -6.80 5.26
N HIS A 266 -31.79 -6.52 4.80
CA HIS A 266 -30.59 -7.00 5.45
C HIS A 266 -30.42 -6.25 6.78
N PRO A 267 -30.23 -6.94 7.91
CA PRO A 267 -30.10 -6.28 9.21
C PRO A 267 -28.87 -5.36 9.20
N LYS A 268 -29.09 -4.06 9.46
CA LYS A 268 -28.04 -3.03 9.53
C LYS A 268 -26.95 -3.45 10.53
N VAL A 269 -25.79 -3.87 10.02
CA VAL A 269 -24.63 -4.22 10.86
C VAL A 269 -24.18 -2.95 11.60
N PRO A 270 -24.00 -2.98 12.95
CA PRO A 270 -23.61 -1.81 13.70
C PRO A 270 -22.24 -1.27 13.25
N LEU A 271 -22.09 0.06 13.20
CA LEU A 271 -20.85 0.74 12.78
C LEU A 271 -19.60 0.23 13.52
N ILE A 272 -19.75 -0.08 14.81
CA ILE A 272 -18.69 -0.61 15.67
C ILE A 272 -18.17 -1.95 15.14
N GLN A 273 -19.06 -2.83 14.68
CA GLN A 273 -18.68 -4.14 14.14
C GLN A 273 -17.96 -4.00 12.79
N ARG A 274 -18.36 -3.04 11.96
CA ARG A 274 -17.66 -2.72 10.71
C ARG A 274 -16.24 -2.21 11.00
N ILE A 275 -16.11 -1.26 11.92
CA ILE A 275 -14.80 -0.72 12.35
C ILE A 275 -13.92 -1.84 12.95
N ALA A 276 -14.47 -2.68 13.82
CA ALA A 276 -13.73 -3.79 14.43
C ALA A 276 -13.23 -4.79 13.39
N THR A 277 -14.07 -5.13 12.40
CA THR A 277 -13.68 -6.01 11.28
C THR A 277 -12.57 -5.36 10.43
N GLY A 278 -12.67 -4.05 10.19
CA GLY A 278 -11.65 -3.26 9.49
C GLY A 278 -10.32 -3.24 10.20
N ILE A 279 -10.35 -2.98 11.50
CA ILE A 279 -9.18 -2.99 12.36
C ILE A 279 -8.55 -4.39 12.34
N PHE A 280 -9.33 -5.44 12.57
CA PHE A 280 -8.83 -6.82 12.51
C PHE A 280 -8.15 -7.12 11.18
N ALA A 281 -8.78 -6.72 10.08
CA ALA A 281 -8.28 -6.91 8.74
C ALA A 281 -6.95 -6.17 8.47
N VAL A 282 -6.80 -4.95 8.99
CA VAL A 282 -5.55 -4.19 8.90
C VAL A 282 -4.48 -4.84 9.79
N LEU A 283 -4.81 -5.15 11.04
CA LEU A 283 -3.92 -5.77 12.02
C LEU A 283 -3.34 -7.11 11.53
N GLU A 284 -4.15 -7.96 10.90
CA GLU A 284 -3.68 -9.23 10.33
C GLU A 284 -2.69 -9.01 9.18
N ARG A 285 -2.91 -8.01 8.33
CA ARG A 285 -1.96 -7.68 7.24
C ARG A 285 -0.69 -7.01 7.77
N LEU A 286 -0.77 -6.29 8.88
CA LEU A 286 0.40 -5.71 9.55
C LEU A 286 1.39 -6.78 10.04
N LEU A 287 0.94 -8.02 10.32
CA LEU A 287 1.84 -9.13 10.66
C LEU A 287 2.85 -9.45 9.55
N VAL A 288 2.49 -9.26 8.27
CA VAL A 288 3.41 -9.50 7.14
C VAL A 288 4.57 -8.49 7.19
N PHE A 289 4.27 -7.22 7.47
CA PHE A 289 5.28 -6.19 7.68
C PHE A 289 6.06 -6.39 8.99
N GLY A 290 5.42 -6.91 10.04
CA GLY A 290 6.09 -7.34 11.26
C GLY A 290 7.12 -8.45 11.02
N GLY A 291 6.80 -9.42 10.16
CA GLY A 291 7.74 -10.45 9.71
C GLY A 291 8.93 -9.87 8.95
N TYR A 292 8.71 -8.90 8.06
CA TYR A 292 9.78 -8.17 7.37
C TYR A 292 10.69 -7.41 8.35
N PHE A 293 10.11 -6.70 9.32
CA PHE A 293 10.88 -6.02 10.36
C PHE A 293 11.71 -7.00 11.21
N GLN A 294 11.17 -8.19 11.48
CA GLN A 294 11.92 -9.25 12.16
C GLN A 294 13.09 -9.80 11.33
N VAL A 295 12.94 -9.91 10.01
CA VAL A 295 14.07 -10.28 9.14
C VAL A 295 15.17 -9.22 9.21
N ILE A 296 14.82 -7.93 9.08
CA ILE A 296 15.82 -6.85 9.15
C ILE A 296 16.54 -6.86 10.51
N THR A 297 15.79 -6.85 11.61
CA THR A 297 16.39 -6.85 12.95
C THR A 297 17.19 -8.13 13.22
N GLY A 298 16.77 -9.27 12.65
CA GLY A 298 17.52 -10.52 12.71
C GLY A 298 18.84 -10.44 11.96
N ILE A 299 18.86 -9.83 10.76
CA ILE A 299 20.10 -9.56 10.01
C ILE A 299 21.03 -8.67 10.83
N VAL A 300 20.52 -7.58 11.40
CA VAL A 300 21.30 -6.65 12.25
C VAL A 300 21.93 -7.37 13.45
N VAL A 301 21.16 -8.20 14.16
CA VAL A 301 21.68 -8.94 15.31
C VAL A 301 22.69 -10.01 14.88
N TYR A 302 22.47 -10.68 13.76
CA TYR A 302 23.37 -11.71 13.26
C TYR A 302 24.70 -11.15 12.75
N THR A 303 24.66 -10.07 11.97
CA THR A 303 25.88 -9.39 11.47
C THR A 303 26.56 -8.54 12.52
N GLY A 304 25.81 -8.12 13.54
CA GLY A 304 26.27 -7.34 14.67
C GLY A 304 26.40 -5.83 14.44
N GLY A 305 25.70 -5.31 13.43
CA GLY A 305 25.63 -3.87 13.17
C GLY A 305 24.68 -3.12 14.11
N CYS A 306 24.62 -1.80 13.89
CA CYS A 306 23.70 -0.82 14.47
C CYS A 306 23.86 -0.65 15.99
N ARG A 307 25.11 -0.55 16.44
CA ARG A 307 25.46 -0.44 17.87
C ARG A 307 26.00 0.93 18.24
N GLU A 308 25.85 1.27 19.51
CA GLU A 308 26.42 2.48 20.10
C GLU A 308 26.11 3.73 19.24
N ASN A 309 27.15 4.44 18.80
CA ASN A 309 27.06 5.66 18.01
C ASN A 309 26.43 5.45 16.62
N TYR A 310 26.37 4.22 16.09
CA TYR A 310 25.76 3.92 14.80
C TYR A 310 24.24 3.73 14.85
N ASN A 311 23.65 3.60 16.05
CA ASN A 311 22.26 3.20 16.21
C ASN A 311 21.28 4.15 15.49
N ASN A 312 21.40 5.47 15.72
CA ASN A 312 20.47 6.45 15.13
C ASN A 312 20.59 6.52 13.59
N GLY A 313 21.82 6.51 13.07
CA GLY A 313 22.08 6.54 11.62
C GLY A 313 21.59 5.27 10.93
N CYS A 314 21.85 4.10 11.53
CA CYS A 314 21.36 2.82 11.02
C CYS A 314 19.84 2.74 11.06
N LEU A 315 19.21 3.11 12.18
CA LEU A 315 17.75 3.06 12.33
C LEU A 315 17.06 3.93 11.27
N ALA A 316 17.61 5.11 10.98
CA ALA A 316 17.11 5.96 9.90
C ALA A 316 17.15 5.24 8.54
N HIS A 317 18.27 4.64 8.15
CA HIS A 317 18.37 3.94 6.87
C HIS A 317 17.43 2.72 6.79
N LEU A 318 17.38 1.91 7.86
CA LEU A 318 16.57 0.70 7.88
C LEU A 318 15.06 0.99 7.88
N ILE A 319 14.59 1.94 8.69
CA ILE A 319 13.17 2.33 8.74
C ILE A 319 12.78 3.06 7.46
N LYS A 320 13.51 4.12 7.08
CA LYS A 320 13.16 4.96 5.92
C LYS A 320 13.24 4.14 4.62
N GLY A 321 14.32 3.40 4.41
CA GLY A 321 14.46 2.48 3.28
C GLY A 321 13.42 1.36 3.30
N GLY A 322 13.09 0.83 4.49
CA GLY A 322 12.07 -0.20 4.65
C GLY A 322 10.65 0.26 4.29
N ILE A 323 10.31 1.52 4.61
CA ILE A 323 9.04 2.13 4.20
C ILE A 323 8.96 2.20 2.68
N PHE A 324 9.99 2.68 1.99
CA PHE A 324 10.00 2.73 0.52
C PHE A 324 9.96 1.33 -0.10
N PHE A 325 10.71 0.38 0.44
CA PHE A 325 10.68 -1.01 -0.01
C PHE A 325 9.28 -1.62 0.09
N CYS A 326 8.67 -1.53 1.28
CA CYS A 326 7.32 -2.03 1.53
C CYS A 326 6.27 -1.31 0.68
N TYR A 327 6.40 0.01 0.52
CA TYR A 327 5.49 0.80 -0.30
C TYR A 327 5.59 0.41 -1.79
N GLY A 328 6.78 0.14 -2.30
CA GLY A 328 6.98 -0.41 -3.65
C GLY A 328 6.29 -1.76 -3.83
N LEU A 329 6.40 -2.69 -2.87
CA LEU A 329 5.70 -3.97 -2.92
C LEU A 329 4.17 -3.82 -2.86
N VAL A 330 3.65 -2.90 -2.04
CA VAL A 330 2.21 -2.60 -1.95
C VAL A 330 1.69 -1.94 -3.24
N SER A 331 2.46 -1.02 -3.82
CA SER A 331 2.17 -0.41 -5.12
C SER A 331 2.11 -1.46 -6.23
N PHE A 332 3.01 -2.45 -6.23
CA PHE A 332 2.94 -3.56 -7.18
C PHE A 332 1.74 -4.48 -6.90
N ALA A 333 1.42 -4.76 -5.63
CA ALA A 333 0.24 -5.54 -5.27
C ALA A 333 -1.06 -4.84 -5.71
N ARG A 334 -1.13 -3.50 -5.65
CA ARG A 334 -2.22 -2.69 -6.22
C ARG A 334 -2.29 -2.83 -7.73
N TYR A 335 -1.16 -2.75 -8.42
CA TYR A 335 -1.08 -3.00 -9.87
C TYR A 335 -1.67 -4.38 -10.24
N LEU A 336 -1.38 -5.43 -9.47
CA LEU A 336 -1.92 -6.77 -9.71
C LEU A 336 -3.45 -6.89 -9.48
N GLY A 337 -4.05 -5.96 -8.72
CA GLY A 337 -5.49 -5.93 -8.43
C GLY A 337 -5.84 -6.00 -6.94
N SER A 338 -4.86 -5.94 -6.03
CA SER A 338 -5.17 -5.86 -4.59
C SER A 338 -5.89 -4.55 -4.27
N PHE A 339 -6.87 -4.60 -3.36
CA PHE A 339 -7.69 -3.44 -2.97
C PHE A 339 -8.56 -2.88 -4.11
N SER A 340 -8.84 -3.68 -5.16
CA SER A 340 -9.80 -3.32 -6.22
C SER A 340 -11.19 -2.99 -5.68
N GLU A 341 -11.58 -3.62 -4.59
CA GLU A 341 -12.81 -3.39 -3.84
C GLU A 341 -12.93 -1.97 -3.29
N LEU A 342 -11.81 -1.29 -3.02
CA LEU A 342 -11.76 0.10 -2.55
C LEU A 342 -11.50 1.11 -3.69
N GLY A 343 -11.34 0.63 -4.93
CA GLY A 343 -10.91 1.47 -6.06
C GLY A 343 -9.41 1.80 -6.06
N TRP A 344 -8.60 1.14 -5.23
CA TRP A 344 -7.17 1.45 -5.08
C TRP A 344 -6.29 0.77 -6.14
N ALA A 345 -6.84 -0.17 -6.91
CA ALA A 345 -6.16 -0.88 -7.99
C ALA A 345 -6.28 -0.15 -9.35
N TRP A 346 -6.28 1.19 -9.31
CA TRP A 346 -6.45 2.05 -10.48
C TRP A 346 -7.76 1.78 -11.24
N ASN A 347 -8.81 1.42 -10.51
CA ASN A 347 -10.12 1.03 -11.01
C ASN A 347 -11.21 1.89 -10.39
N ARG A 348 -12.41 1.89 -10.99
CA ARG A 348 -13.57 2.52 -10.36
C ARG A 348 -14.03 1.67 -9.18
N ALA A 349 -14.25 2.30 -8.02
CA ALA A 349 -14.79 1.60 -6.86
C ALA A 349 -16.19 1.03 -7.19
N PRO A 350 -16.47 -0.25 -6.84
CA PRO A 350 -17.76 -0.88 -7.13
C PRO A 350 -18.91 -0.39 -6.24
N GLY A 351 -18.63 0.18 -5.07
CA GLY A 351 -19.62 0.63 -4.08
C GLY A 351 -19.42 2.08 -3.62
N VAL A 352 -19.98 2.41 -2.45
CA VAL A 352 -20.02 3.77 -1.88
C VAL A 352 -18.63 4.40 -1.69
N ASN A 353 -18.61 5.73 -1.70
CA ASN A 353 -17.49 6.65 -1.49
C ASN A 353 -16.42 6.22 -0.45
N TYR A 354 -15.46 5.39 -0.85
CA TYR A 354 -14.22 5.13 -0.10
C TYR A 354 -13.22 6.29 -0.21
N PRO A 355 -12.34 6.50 0.79
CA PRO A 355 -11.20 7.40 0.63
C PRO A 355 -10.29 6.89 -0.51
N SER A 356 -9.82 7.81 -1.35
CA SER A 356 -8.88 7.48 -2.42
C SER A 356 -7.55 6.97 -1.83
N ALA A 357 -6.86 6.10 -2.58
CA ALA A 357 -5.54 5.63 -2.17
C ALA A 357 -4.59 6.81 -1.96
N GLU A 358 -4.65 7.80 -2.83
CA GLU A 358 -3.78 8.99 -2.79
C GLU A 358 -4.07 9.89 -1.58
N PHE A 359 -5.31 9.89 -1.05
CA PHE A 359 -5.63 10.54 0.22
C PHE A 359 -4.92 9.84 1.39
N VAL A 360 -4.95 8.50 1.40
CA VAL A 360 -4.26 7.70 2.43
C VAL A 360 -2.75 7.86 2.33
N GLU A 361 -2.18 7.86 1.12
CA GLU A 361 -0.75 8.14 0.91
C GLU A 361 -0.36 9.53 1.42
N SER A 362 -1.17 10.55 1.12
CA SER A 362 -0.93 11.92 1.61
C SER A 362 -1.04 12.02 3.13
N LEU A 363 -1.95 11.28 3.76
CA LEU A 363 -2.08 11.19 5.22
C LEU A 363 -0.85 10.53 5.85
N VAL A 364 -0.34 9.45 5.25
CA VAL A 364 0.88 8.79 5.73
C VAL A 364 2.08 9.74 5.62
N ILE A 365 2.24 10.43 4.50
CA ILE A 365 3.29 11.43 4.28
C ILE A 365 3.19 12.56 5.32
N PHE A 366 1.99 13.07 5.59
CA PHE A 366 1.73 14.10 6.59
C PHE A 366 2.16 13.67 7.99
N LEU A 367 1.67 12.51 8.46
CA LEU A 367 1.99 12.00 9.79
C LEU A 367 3.48 11.71 9.95
N TYR A 368 4.08 11.13 8.92
CA TYR A 368 5.50 10.82 8.89
C TYR A 368 6.38 12.09 8.91
N GLY A 369 6.00 13.13 8.18
CA GLY A 369 6.68 14.44 8.20
C GLY A 369 6.66 15.08 9.60
N ILE A 370 5.51 15.04 10.27
CA ILE A 370 5.39 15.54 11.66
C ILE A 370 6.33 14.77 12.58
N SER A 371 6.31 13.43 12.55
CA SER A 371 7.18 12.65 13.43
C SER A 371 8.66 12.88 13.13
N ASN A 372 9.06 12.90 11.85
CA ASN A 372 10.47 13.00 11.48
C ASN A 372 11.10 14.35 11.80
N THR A 373 10.31 15.43 11.80
CA THR A 373 10.78 16.77 12.18
C THR A 373 11.45 16.73 13.56
N TRP A 374 10.92 15.92 14.47
CA TRP A 374 11.43 15.78 15.84
C TRP A 374 12.44 14.63 15.99
N MET A 375 12.32 13.57 15.19
CA MET A 375 13.23 12.41 15.27
C MET A 375 14.67 12.74 14.88
N GLU A 376 14.90 13.73 14.02
CA GLU A 376 16.26 14.13 13.61
C GLU A 376 17.11 14.67 14.77
N ARG A 377 16.46 15.13 15.85
CA ARG A 377 17.11 15.63 17.07
C ARG A 377 17.15 14.60 18.20
N PHE A 378 16.84 13.34 17.95
CA PHE A 378 16.98 12.30 18.96
C PHE A 378 18.45 12.13 19.35
N GLY A 379 18.74 12.41 20.62
CA GLY A 379 20.10 12.37 21.18
C GLY A 379 20.79 13.72 21.30
N ALA A 380 20.22 14.81 20.78
CA ALA A 380 20.74 16.17 20.99
C ALA A 380 20.28 16.73 22.35
N HIS A 381 21.17 17.42 23.06
CA HIS A 381 20.85 18.07 24.32
C HIS A 381 20.15 19.43 24.08
N PRO A 382 19.30 19.88 25.02
CA PRO A 382 18.73 21.22 24.96
C PRO A 382 19.82 22.29 24.91
N GLY A 383 19.92 23.01 23.78
CA GLY A 383 20.93 24.06 23.57
C GLY A 383 21.96 23.74 22.48
N ASP A 384 22.01 22.50 21.97
CA ASP A 384 22.96 22.12 20.91
C ASP A 384 22.66 22.85 19.59
N SER A 385 23.71 23.39 18.97
CA SER A 385 23.63 24.06 17.67
C SER A 385 23.12 23.12 16.58
N PHE A 386 22.42 23.68 15.59
CA PHE A 386 22.01 22.91 14.41
C PHE A 386 23.22 22.71 13.49
N THR A 387 23.50 21.46 13.14
CA THR A 387 24.42 21.15 12.03
C THR A 387 23.72 21.34 10.68
N THR A 388 24.47 21.59 9.60
CA THR A 388 23.92 21.74 8.24
C THR A 388 23.09 20.52 7.84
N LYS A 389 23.63 19.31 8.07
CA LYS A 389 22.93 18.03 7.81
C LYS A 389 21.59 17.93 8.54
N GLN A 390 21.52 18.35 9.80
CA GLN A 390 20.26 18.36 10.55
C GLN A 390 19.26 19.36 9.97
N ILE A 391 19.70 20.53 9.51
CA ILE A 391 18.82 21.52 8.88
C ILE A 391 18.26 20.97 7.56
N GLU A 392 19.10 20.34 6.75
CA GLU A 392 18.69 19.70 5.49
C GLU A 392 17.63 18.61 5.73
N HIS A 393 17.88 17.70 6.67
CA HIS A 393 16.96 16.62 7.02
C HIS A 393 15.63 17.14 7.62
N ILE A 394 15.69 18.13 8.52
CA ILE A 394 14.50 18.77 9.09
C ILE A 394 13.71 19.49 7.99
N GLY A 395 14.39 20.18 7.06
CA GLY A 395 13.76 20.83 5.92
C GLY A 395 12.95 19.86 5.05
N ILE A 396 13.52 18.68 4.76
CA ILE A 396 12.81 17.61 4.06
C ILE A 396 11.59 17.14 4.88
N ALA A 397 11.72 16.95 6.19
CA ALA A 397 10.59 16.54 7.04
C ALA A 397 9.44 17.56 7.05
N VAL A 398 9.76 18.85 7.09
CA VAL A 398 8.78 19.94 7.00
C VAL A 398 8.08 19.97 5.63
N MET A 399 8.81 19.67 4.54
CA MET A 399 8.20 19.49 3.22
C MET A 399 7.17 18.36 3.24
N PHE A 400 7.49 17.18 3.81
CA PHE A 400 6.53 16.06 3.93
C PHE A 400 5.27 16.49 4.67
N TRP A 401 5.43 17.24 5.76
CA TRP A 401 4.31 17.73 6.54
C TRP A 401 3.36 18.58 5.68
N PHE A 402 3.82 19.67 5.06
CA PHE A 402 2.93 20.58 4.33
C PHE A 402 2.45 20.02 2.99
N ALA A 403 3.30 19.27 2.26
CA ALA A 403 2.89 18.65 1.01
C ALA A 403 1.87 17.53 1.23
N GLY A 404 2.00 16.74 2.31
CA GLY A 404 1.00 15.76 2.70
C GLY A 404 -0.34 16.41 3.08
N LEU A 405 -0.31 17.53 3.80
CA LEU A 405 -1.52 18.31 4.11
C LEU A 405 -2.22 18.82 2.85
N LEU A 406 -1.44 19.34 1.90
CA LEU A 406 -1.95 19.85 0.62
C LEU A 406 -2.55 18.72 -0.23
N GLY A 407 -1.90 17.55 -0.26
CA GLY A 407 -2.43 16.36 -0.93
C GLY A 407 -3.78 15.92 -0.36
N MET A 408 -3.91 15.87 0.98
CA MET A 408 -5.20 15.58 1.62
C MET A 408 -6.27 16.63 1.31
N ALA A 409 -5.90 17.92 1.25
CA ALA A 409 -6.83 19.00 0.95
C ALA A 409 -7.44 18.87 -0.46
N ILE A 410 -6.65 18.50 -1.47
CA ILE A 410 -7.11 18.35 -2.87
C ILE A 410 -8.04 17.12 -3.03
N GLU A 411 -7.74 16.06 -2.30
CA GLU A 411 -8.55 14.84 -2.29
C GLU A 411 -9.83 14.97 -1.47
N SER A 412 -9.90 15.95 -0.56
CA SER A 412 -11.06 16.18 0.28
C SER A 412 -12.25 16.74 -0.51
N LYS A 413 -13.36 15.98 -0.51
CA LYS A 413 -14.63 16.41 -1.12
C LYS A 413 -15.18 17.69 -0.50
N ARG A 414 -14.93 17.93 0.80
CA ARG A 414 -15.37 19.15 1.49
C ARG A 414 -14.66 20.38 0.94
N VAL A 415 -13.33 20.31 0.86
CA VAL A 415 -12.50 21.39 0.31
C VAL A 415 -12.85 21.61 -1.15
N ARG A 416 -13.02 20.55 -1.95
CA ARG A 416 -13.45 20.65 -3.35
C ARG A 416 -14.81 21.32 -3.50
N ARG A 417 -15.79 21.02 -2.62
CA ARG A 417 -17.10 21.68 -2.61
C ARG A 417 -16.99 23.16 -2.24
N TRP A 418 -16.14 23.52 -1.26
CA TRP A 418 -15.89 24.92 -0.90
C TRP A 418 -15.28 25.71 -2.07
N LEU A 419 -14.31 25.12 -2.77
CA LEU A 419 -13.68 25.72 -3.95
C LEU A 419 -14.62 25.76 -5.16
N ALA A 420 -15.50 24.77 -5.32
CA ALA A 420 -16.51 24.78 -6.38
C ALA A 420 -17.61 25.82 -6.12
N ALA A 421 -17.98 26.04 -4.85
CA ALA A 421 -19.02 26.99 -4.48
C ALA A 421 -18.68 28.43 -4.90
N SER A 422 -17.42 28.82 -4.86
CA SER A 422 -16.99 30.15 -5.35
C SER A 422 -17.20 30.29 -6.86
N SER A 423 -16.89 29.26 -7.64
CA SER A 423 -17.09 29.25 -9.10
C SER A 423 -18.58 29.28 -9.48
N ILE A 424 -19.42 28.56 -8.73
CA ILE A 424 -20.88 28.55 -8.93
C ILE A 424 -21.46 29.92 -8.59
N ALA A 425 -21.03 30.53 -7.48
CA ALA A 425 -21.46 31.88 -7.09
C ALA A 425 -21.07 32.94 -8.12
N ALA A 426 -19.87 32.83 -8.71
CA ALA A 426 -19.39 33.74 -9.75
C ALA A 426 -20.14 33.60 -11.09
N SER A 427 -20.67 32.42 -11.41
CA SER A 427 -21.34 32.15 -12.69
C SER A 427 -22.70 32.83 -12.87
N GLY A 428 -23.20 33.56 -11.86
CA GLY A 428 -24.45 34.33 -11.95
C GLY A 428 -25.69 33.46 -12.23
N PHE A 429 -25.60 32.15 -11.97
CA PHE A 429 -26.66 31.18 -12.26
C PHE A 429 -27.88 31.47 -11.38
N SER A 430 -28.83 32.24 -11.91
CA SER A 430 -30.08 32.57 -11.25
C SER A 430 -30.92 31.29 -11.10
N LEU A 431 -31.18 30.91 -9.85
CA LEU A 431 -31.94 29.71 -9.50
C LEU A 431 -33.36 29.73 -10.11
N ARG A 432 -33.56 28.98 -11.21
CA ARG A 432 -34.87 28.42 -11.54
C ARG A 432 -34.88 26.92 -11.20
N ARG A 433 -35.99 26.51 -10.60
CA ARG A 433 -36.09 25.54 -9.48
C ARG A 433 -36.19 24.06 -9.88
N SER A 434 -35.69 23.59 -11.03
CA SER A 434 -36.00 22.21 -11.45
C SER A 434 -35.01 21.47 -12.36
N ASP A 435 -33.75 21.90 -12.51
CA ASP A 435 -32.75 21.12 -13.29
C ASP A 435 -31.33 21.23 -12.67
N GLN A 436 -31.25 20.95 -11.36
CA GLN A 436 -30.14 21.33 -10.47
C GLN A 436 -28.98 20.32 -10.42
N THR A 437 -28.42 19.90 -11.55
CA THR A 437 -27.25 19.00 -11.51
C THR A 437 -26.18 19.43 -12.50
N VAL A 438 -25.20 20.21 -12.04
CA VAL A 438 -23.97 20.46 -12.79
C VAL A 438 -23.20 19.14 -12.88
N ALA A 439 -22.89 18.70 -14.10
CA ALA A 439 -22.11 17.49 -14.33
C ALA A 439 -20.68 17.69 -13.83
N GLU A 440 -20.18 16.74 -13.04
CA GLU A 440 -18.78 16.73 -12.62
C GLU A 440 -17.88 16.45 -13.84
N PRO A 441 -16.69 17.06 -13.92
CA PRO A 441 -15.75 16.75 -14.98
C PRO A 441 -15.31 15.28 -14.88
N PRO A 442 -15.00 14.61 -16.01
CA PRO A 442 -14.60 13.21 -16.02
C PRO A 442 -13.30 12.96 -15.24
N SER A 443 -12.48 13.99 -15.02
CA SER A 443 -11.29 13.94 -14.17
C SER A 443 -11.61 13.71 -12.68
N TYR A 444 -12.86 13.82 -12.24
CA TYR A 444 -13.25 13.52 -10.86
C TYR A 444 -13.53 12.02 -10.63
N ALA A 445 -13.57 11.22 -11.70
CA ALA A 445 -13.79 9.78 -11.62
C ALA A 445 -12.63 9.03 -10.93
N ALA A 446 -11.42 9.60 -10.92
CA ALA A 446 -10.25 9.05 -10.27
C ALA A 446 -9.44 10.16 -9.58
N SER A 447 -8.55 9.76 -8.66
CA SER A 447 -7.61 10.66 -8.03
C SER A 447 -6.32 10.74 -8.85
N PHE A 448 -5.81 11.97 -9.02
CA PHE A 448 -4.58 12.28 -9.75
C PHE A 448 -3.67 13.19 -8.93
N ASN A 449 -3.57 12.93 -7.63
CA ASN A 449 -2.83 13.78 -6.71
C ASN A 449 -1.31 13.60 -6.90
N PRO A 450 -0.57 14.64 -7.36
CA PRO A 450 0.85 14.52 -7.65
C PRO A 450 1.74 14.72 -6.42
N PHE A 451 1.20 15.14 -5.27
CA PHE A 451 2.01 15.50 -4.10
C PHE A 451 2.80 14.32 -3.52
N PRO A 452 2.25 13.10 -3.41
CA PRO A 452 3.06 11.93 -3.03
C PRO A 452 4.25 11.68 -3.95
N ALA A 453 4.03 11.79 -5.27
CA ALA A 453 5.09 11.66 -6.27
C ALA A 453 6.15 12.75 -6.11
N LEU A 454 5.72 14.00 -5.94
CA LEU A 454 6.60 15.16 -5.77
C LEU A 454 7.51 15.03 -4.55
N VAL A 455 6.93 14.70 -3.39
CA VAL A 455 7.65 14.63 -2.10
C VAL A 455 8.78 13.61 -2.14
N ILE A 456 8.50 12.39 -2.58
CA ILE A 456 9.50 11.33 -2.67
C ILE A 456 10.51 11.62 -3.79
N GLY A 457 10.07 12.21 -4.92
CA GLY A 457 10.97 12.60 -6.00
C GLY A 457 11.98 13.67 -5.60
N ILE A 458 11.53 14.75 -4.94
CA ILE A 458 12.41 15.80 -4.41
C ILE A 458 13.36 15.23 -3.36
N THR A 459 12.86 14.33 -2.51
CA THR A 459 13.72 13.63 -1.52
C THR A 459 14.82 12.84 -2.20
N GLY A 460 14.48 12.06 -3.24
CA GLY A 460 15.45 11.31 -4.01
C GLY A 460 16.51 12.22 -4.66
N ALA A 461 16.08 13.33 -5.26
CA ALA A 461 16.99 14.28 -5.89
C ALA A 461 17.91 14.98 -4.87
N ALA A 462 17.36 15.42 -3.73
CA ALA A 462 18.13 16.06 -2.67
C ALA A 462 19.17 15.11 -2.08
N MET A 463 18.81 13.84 -1.89
CA MET A 463 19.69 12.84 -1.30
C MET A 463 20.72 12.29 -2.28
N ALA A 464 20.43 12.29 -3.59
CA ALA A 464 21.43 12.01 -4.62
C ALA A 464 22.53 13.08 -4.67
N ALA A 465 22.22 14.31 -4.26
CA ALA A 465 23.16 15.41 -4.15
C ALA A 465 23.76 15.59 -2.73
N HIS A 466 23.41 14.73 -1.77
CA HIS A 466 23.86 14.85 -0.39
C HIS A 466 25.31 14.39 -0.26
N GLU A 467 26.15 15.25 0.33
CA GLU A 467 27.58 14.97 0.53
C GLU A 467 27.80 13.83 1.54
N GLN A 468 28.81 12.99 1.30
CA GLN A 468 29.22 11.91 2.21
C GLN A 468 30.75 11.89 2.35
N THR A 469 31.24 11.30 3.43
CA THR A 469 32.67 11.25 3.73
C THR A 469 33.46 10.46 2.68
N TYR A 470 32.92 9.32 2.25
CA TYR A 470 33.59 8.39 1.32
C TYR A 470 32.93 8.39 -0.05
N MET A 471 33.73 8.26 -1.12
CA MET A 471 33.25 8.22 -2.50
C MET A 471 32.20 7.11 -2.71
N PHE A 472 32.45 5.92 -2.15
CA PHE A 472 31.50 4.81 -2.22
C PHE A 472 30.13 5.16 -1.59
N GLN A 473 30.14 5.89 -0.47
CA GLN A 473 28.91 6.35 0.19
C GLN A 473 28.16 7.39 -0.66
N VAL A 474 28.87 8.29 -1.34
CA VAL A 474 28.25 9.22 -2.30
C VAL A 474 27.56 8.45 -3.43
N GLN A 475 28.27 7.50 -4.05
CA GLN A 475 27.75 6.76 -5.20
C GLN A 475 26.52 5.90 -4.84
N ILE A 476 26.51 5.25 -3.67
CA ILE A 476 25.32 4.48 -3.24
C ILE A 476 24.14 5.39 -2.90
N HIS A 477 24.39 6.62 -2.41
CA HIS A 477 23.34 7.63 -2.20
C HIS A 477 22.76 8.17 -3.50
N GLU A 478 23.62 8.44 -4.48
CA GLU A 478 23.22 8.77 -5.84
C GLU A 478 22.36 7.65 -6.46
N LEU A 479 22.77 6.39 -6.30
CA LEU A 479 22.03 5.22 -6.79
C LEU A 479 20.59 5.21 -6.24
N TRP A 480 20.40 5.17 -4.91
CA TRP A 480 19.05 5.05 -4.37
C TRP A 480 18.22 6.32 -4.58
N GLY A 481 18.85 7.50 -4.54
CA GLY A 481 18.20 8.78 -4.82
C GLY A 481 17.64 8.82 -6.24
N ASN A 482 18.43 8.41 -7.23
CA ASN A 482 18.01 8.34 -8.63
C ASN A 482 16.89 7.32 -8.87
N LEU A 483 16.89 6.18 -8.16
CA LEU A 483 15.79 5.21 -8.22
C LEU A 483 14.47 5.81 -7.69
N LEU A 484 14.50 6.62 -6.63
CA LEU A 484 13.31 7.32 -6.12
C LEU A 484 12.82 8.43 -7.08
N VAL A 485 13.73 9.16 -7.73
CA VAL A 485 13.39 10.11 -8.79
C VAL A 485 12.71 9.38 -9.96
N ALA A 486 13.25 8.24 -10.39
CA ALA A 486 12.67 7.43 -11.46
C ALA A 486 11.24 6.98 -11.13
N TRP A 487 10.97 6.55 -9.89
CA TRP A 487 9.62 6.26 -9.42
C TRP A 487 8.69 7.48 -9.52
N SER A 488 9.14 8.65 -9.07
CA SER A 488 8.34 9.89 -9.11
C SER A 488 7.92 10.25 -10.53
N VAL A 489 8.86 10.17 -11.49
CA VAL A 489 8.58 10.43 -12.90
C VAL A 489 7.58 9.42 -13.45
N LEU A 490 7.78 8.12 -13.18
CA LEU A 490 6.86 7.08 -13.64
C LEU A 490 5.46 7.20 -13.03
N ARG A 491 5.36 7.61 -11.76
CA ARG A 491 4.07 7.85 -11.11
C ARG A 491 3.35 9.07 -11.72
N CYS A 492 4.07 10.15 -12.00
CA CYS A 492 3.51 11.28 -12.75
C CYS A 492 3.03 10.88 -14.15
N LEU A 493 3.77 10.01 -14.85
CA LEU A 493 3.33 9.45 -16.13
C LEU A 493 2.08 8.59 -15.98
N THR A 494 1.97 7.77 -14.93
CA THR A 494 0.74 7.03 -14.60
C THR A 494 -0.46 7.96 -14.46
N TYR A 495 -0.34 9.04 -13.68
CA TYR A 495 -1.41 10.03 -13.55
C TYR A 495 -1.73 10.71 -14.88
N PHE A 496 -0.73 11.06 -15.68
CA PHE A 496 -0.94 11.67 -17.00
C PHE A 496 -1.73 10.75 -17.94
N TYR A 497 -1.38 9.46 -18.03
CA TYR A 497 -2.11 8.51 -18.87
C TYR A 497 -3.53 8.26 -18.37
N LEU A 498 -3.72 8.12 -17.05
CA LEU A 498 -5.05 7.93 -16.48
C LEU A 498 -5.90 9.22 -16.54
N TRP A 499 -5.28 10.39 -16.58
CA TRP A 499 -5.98 11.65 -16.81
C TRP A 499 -6.48 11.77 -18.25
N LEU A 500 -5.68 11.32 -19.23
CA LEU A 500 -6.10 11.23 -20.64
C LEU A 500 -7.22 10.18 -20.84
N GLY A 501 -7.16 9.06 -20.12
CA GLY A 501 -8.11 7.97 -20.21
C GLY A 501 -8.54 7.46 -18.83
N PRO A 502 -9.51 8.13 -18.16
CA PRO A 502 -9.91 7.76 -16.79
C PRO A 502 -10.53 6.37 -16.73
N PRO A 503 -10.35 5.64 -15.62
CA PRO A 503 -10.84 4.27 -15.47
C PRO A 503 -12.37 4.23 -15.51
N ARG A 504 -12.92 3.43 -16.43
CA ARG A 504 -14.38 3.28 -16.60
C ARG A 504 -14.95 2.01 -15.98
N SER A 505 -14.09 1.03 -15.71
CA SER A 505 -14.47 -0.30 -15.24
C SER A 505 -14.08 -0.51 -13.78
N ILE A 506 -14.76 -1.46 -13.13
CA ILE A 506 -14.39 -2.00 -11.82
C ILE A 506 -13.14 -2.88 -11.88
N LEU A 507 -12.71 -3.29 -13.08
CA LEU A 507 -11.52 -4.09 -13.28
C LEU A 507 -10.24 -3.24 -13.17
N PRO A 508 -9.15 -3.78 -12.60
CA PRO A 508 -7.85 -3.09 -12.54
C PRO A 508 -7.36 -2.67 -13.93
N SER A 509 -6.97 -1.39 -14.08
CA SER A 509 -6.52 -0.84 -15.36
C SER A 509 -5.07 -1.20 -15.73
N ARG A 510 -4.26 -1.61 -14.74
CA ARG A 510 -2.87 -2.09 -14.90
C ARG A 510 -1.99 -1.17 -15.75
N PRO A 511 -1.81 0.11 -15.37
CA PRO A 511 -0.93 1.02 -16.09
C PRO A 511 0.52 0.51 -16.09
N PRO A 512 1.19 0.40 -17.26
CA PRO A 512 2.53 -0.20 -17.34
C PRO A 512 3.61 0.62 -16.61
N THR A 513 3.45 1.94 -16.56
CA THR A 513 4.34 2.84 -15.81
C THR A 513 4.30 2.58 -14.32
N GLU A 514 3.17 2.12 -13.77
CA GLU A 514 3.06 1.78 -12.36
C GLU A 514 3.87 0.53 -12.02
N ALA A 515 3.86 -0.50 -12.87
CA ALA A 515 4.65 -1.72 -12.62
C ALA A 515 6.16 -1.41 -12.54
N LEU A 516 6.65 -0.59 -13.46
CA LEU A 516 8.04 -0.12 -13.44
C LEU A 516 8.28 0.79 -12.23
N GLY A 517 7.35 1.70 -11.93
CA GLY A 517 7.43 2.56 -10.76
C GLY A 517 7.60 1.74 -9.48
N SER A 518 6.71 0.77 -9.24
CA SER A 518 6.77 -0.09 -8.06
C SER A 518 8.13 -0.77 -7.89
N PHE A 519 8.75 -1.22 -9.01
CA PHE A 519 10.09 -1.78 -9.01
C PHE A 519 11.14 -0.75 -8.57
N PHE A 520 11.15 0.44 -9.16
CA PHE A 520 12.13 1.48 -8.82
C PHE A 520 12.01 1.95 -7.38
N LEU A 521 10.79 2.08 -6.86
CA LEU A 521 10.55 2.43 -5.47
C LEU A 521 11.02 1.33 -4.51
N ALA A 522 10.72 0.08 -4.82
CA ALA A 522 11.16 -1.05 -4.01
C ALA A 522 12.69 -1.17 -4.02
N CYS A 523 13.30 -1.14 -5.21
CA CYS A 523 14.75 -1.22 -5.38
C CYS A 523 15.47 -0.04 -4.73
N GLY A 524 14.93 1.18 -4.85
CA GLY A 524 15.46 2.38 -4.20
C GLY A 524 15.38 2.29 -2.68
N GLY A 525 14.25 1.80 -2.13
CA GLY A 525 14.12 1.55 -0.70
C GLY A 525 15.12 0.52 -0.17
N LEU A 526 15.36 -0.56 -0.91
CA LEU A 526 16.34 -1.58 -0.54
C LEU A 526 17.79 -1.07 -0.65
N ALA A 527 18.11 -0.33 -1.71
CA ALA A 527 19.42 0.30 -1.87
C ALA A 527 19.70 1.34 -0.77
N PHE A 528 18.66 2.06 -0.30
CA PHE A 528 18.77 2.93 0.87
C PHE A 528 19.06 2.15 2.16
N GLN A 529 18.52 0.94 2.34
CA GLN A 529 18.93 0.09 3.46
C GLN A 529 20.40 -0.37 3.36
N PHE A 530 20.89 -0.57 2.12
CA PHE A 530 22.29 -0.92 1.88
C PHE A 530 23.27 0.23 2.11
N SER A 531 22.82 1.49 2.11
CA SER A 531 23.69 2.65 2.33
C SER A 531 23.93 2.98 3.81
N THR A 532 23.72 2.02 4.72
CA THR A 532 24.10 2.18 6.13
C THR A 532 25.60 2.37 6.27
N GLU A 533 26.01 3.32 7.11
CA GLU A 533 27.43 3.67 7.29
C GLU A 533 28.28 2.44 7.65
N GLU A 534 27.85 1.62 8.60
CA GLU A 534 28.57 0.41 9.00
C GLU A 534 28.70 -0.61 7.85
N LEU A 535 27.65 -0.80 7.05
CA LEU A 535 27.71 -1.72 5.91
C LEU A 535 28.68 -1.20 4.85
N THR A 536 28.67 0.11 4.59
CA THR A 536 29.58 0.72 3.62
C THR A 536 31.03 0.66 4.08
N ILE A 537 31.30 0.91 5.37
CA ILE A 537 32.64 0.77 5.97
C ILE A 537 33.09 -0.69 5.94
N ALA A 538 32.21 -1.64 6.28
CA ALA A 538 32.52 -3.06 6.22
C ALA A 538 32.83 -3.54 4.78
N ALA A 539 32.11 -3.00 3.78
CA ALA A 539 32.39 -3.26 2.37
C ALA A 539 33.77 -2.75 1.95
N MET A 540 34.11 -1.50 2.31
CA MET A 540 35.43 -0.92 2.04
C MET A 540 36.56 -1.70 2.73
N ARG A 541 36.40 -2.09 4.01
CA ARG A 541 37.37 -2.92 4.74
C ARG A 541 37.66 -4.26 4.07
N ARG A 542 36.66 -4.83 3.40
CA ARG A 542 36.76 -6.11 2.68
C ARG A 542 37.16 -5.93 1.21
N GLY A 543 37.39 -4.70 0.73
CA GLY A 543 37.66 -4.40 -0.68
C GLY A 543 36.51 -4.79 -1.62
N ARG A 544 35.26 -4.65 -1.14
CA ARG A 544 34.02 -5.01 -1.87
C ARG A 544 33.06 -3.83 -1.99
N ASP A 545 33.60 -2.62 -2.08
CA ASP A 545 32.92 -1.34 -2.23
C ASP A 545 32.50 -1.05 -3.70
N ASP A 546 32.13 -2.09 -4.45
CA ASP A 546 31.62 -1.94 -5.81
C ASP A 546 30.10 -1.69 -5.80
N VAL A 547 29.69 -0.49 -6.22
CA VAL A 547 28.28 -0.07 -6.32
C VAL A 547 27.49 -0.96 -7.28
N MET A 548 28.12 -1.49 -8.33
CA MET A 548 27.48 -2.43 -9.25
C MET A 548 27.04 -3.70 -8.53
N MET A 549 27.87 -4.22 -7.63
CA MET A 549 27.53 -5.40 -6.82
C MET A 549 26.26 -5.14 -5.99
N PHE A 550 26.20 -4.02 -5.27
CA PHE A 550 25.03 -3.65 -4.47
C PHE A 550 23.78 -3.43 -5.33
N THR A 551 23.94 -2.83 -6.50
CA THR A 551 22.87 -2.64 -7.48
C THR A 551 22.32 -3.98 -7.96
N CYS A 552 23.18 -4.90 -8.41
CA CYS A 552 22.76 -6.22 -8.88
C CYS A 552 22.05 -7.03 -7.80
N VAL A 553 22.56 -7.01 -6.56
CA VAL A 553 21.92 -7.69 -5.42
C VAL A 553 20.55 -7.06 -5.11
N GLY A 554 20.46 -5.73 -5.07
CA GLY A 554 19.22 -5.02 -4.82
C GLY A 554 18.15 -5.29 -5.89
N VAL A 555 18.55 -5.27 -7.17
CA VAL A 555 17.67 -5.62 -8.29
C VAL A 555 17.21 -7.07 -8.21
N ALA A 556 18.12 -8.01 -7.94
CA ALA A 556 17.78 -9.44 -7.85
C ALA A 556 16.76 -9.73 -6.73
N ILE A 557 16.99 -9.18 -5.54
CA ILE A 557 16.07 -9.31 -4.39
C ILE A 557 14.72 -8.66 -4.72
N THR A 558 14.73 -7.47 -5.31
CA THR A 558 13.50 -6.77 -5.70
C THR A 558 12.69 -7.60 -6.70
N CYS A 559 13.31 -8.09 -7.77
CA CYS A 559 12.66 -8.97 -8.75
C CYS A 559 12.08 -10.23 -8.11
N PHE A 560 12.85 -10.88 -7.22
CA PHE A 560 12.37 -12.05 -6.47
C PHE A 560 11.13 -11.72 -5.64
N CYS A 561 11.14 -10.61 -4.90
CA CYS A 561 10.00 -10.18 -4.10
C CYS A 561 8.77 -9.84 -4.96
N LEU A 562 8.94 -9.19 -6.11
CA LEU A 562 7.83 -8.91 -7.03
C LEU A 562 7.25 -10.20 -7.62
N CYS A 563 8.09 -11.16 -8.02
CA CYS A 563 7.64 -12.48 -8.44
C CYS A 563 6.84 -13.18 -7.32
N TRP A 564 7.32 -13.11 -6.08
CA TRP A 564 6.61 -13.65 -4.93
C TRP A 564 5.26 -12.95 -4.69
N SER A 565 5.18 -11.63 -4.86
CA SER A 565 3.92 -10.89 -4.81
C SER A 565 2.91 -11.38 -5.85
N VAL A 566 3.36 -11.74 -7.07
CA VAL A 566 2.50 -12.38 -8.08
C VAL A 566 1.97 -13.72 -7.58
N CYS A 567 2.82 -14.56 -6.97
CA CYS A 567 2.38 -15.84 -6.41
C CYS A 567 1.31 -15.66 -5.33
N VAL A 568 1.50 -14.72 -4.39
CA VAL A 568 0.57 -14.48 -3.28
C VAL A 568 -0.77 -13.91 -3.77
N VAL A 569 -0.73 -12.84 -4.58
CA VAL A 569 -1.96 -12.21 -5.11
C VAL A 569 -2.66 -13.14 -6.11
N GLY A 570 -1.87 -13.84 -6.93
CA GLY A 570 -2.35 -14.83 -7.89
C GLY A 570 -3.03 -16.01 -7.21
N PHE A 571 -2.49 -16.51 -6.08
CA PHE A 571 -3.13 -17.56 -5.28
C PHE A 571 -4.50 -17.12 -4.75
N LYS A 572 -4.61 -15.90 -4.21
CA LYS A 572 -5.90 -15.32 -3.81
C LYS A 572 -6.88 -15.22 -4.99
N GLY A 573 -6.41 -14.74 -6.15
CA GLY A 573 -7.21 -14.64 -7.37
C GLY A 573 -7.69 -16.00 -7.88
N TYR A 574 -6.81 -17.00 -7.86
CA TYR A 574 -7.12 -18.39 -8.22
C TYR A 574 -8.23 -18.96 -7.35
N LEU A 575 -8.15 -18.82 -6.02
CA LEU A 575 -9.18 -19.29 -5.11
C LEU A 575 -10.54 -18.62 -5.38
N ARG A 576 -10.55 -17.30 -5.61
CA ARG A 576 -11.79 -16.59 -5.97
C ARG A 576 -12.38 -17.04 -7.31
N SER A 577 -11.54 -17.31 -8.31
CA SER A 577 -12.01 -17.77 -9.63
C SER A 577 -12.70 -19.14 -9.61
N ARG A 578 -12.42 -19.96 -8.60
CA ARG A 578 -13.07 -21.27 -8.40
C ARG A 578 -14.42 -21.18 -7.68
N LEU A 579 -14.63 -20.15 -6.87
CA LEU A 579 -15.90 -19.94 -6.16
C LEU A 579 -16.93 -19.19 -6.99
N ASN A 580 -16.49 -18.24 -7.81
CA ASN A 580 -17.38 -17.41 -8.60
C ASN A 580 -17.62 -18.01 -10.00
N PRO A 581 -18.83 -17.85 -10.58
CA PRO A 581 -19.10 -18.27 -11.94
C PRO A 581 -18.18 -17.56 -12.94
N ARG A 582 -17.85 -18.24 -14.04
CA ARG A 582 -16.99 -17.67 -15.10
C ARG A 582 -17.66 -16.42 -15.67
N VAL A 583 -17.00 -15.27 -15.48
CA VAL A 583 -17.44 -13.98 -16.06
C VAL A 583 -16.95 -13.91 -17.51
N SER A 584 -17.86 -13.75 -18.46
CA SER A 584 -17.52 -13.42 -19.85
C SER A 584 -17.24 -11.93 -19.96
N TYR A 585 -16.04 -11.57 -20.42
CA TYR A 585 -15.68 -10.17 -20.66
C TYR A 585 -16.07 -9.77 -22.08
N HIS A 586 -16.83 -8.68 -22.23
CA HIS A 586 -17.04 -8.04 -23.53
C HIS A 586 -15.95 -6.98 -23.75
N SER A 587 -15.38 -6.95 -24.96
CA SER A 587 -14.49 -5.86 -25.37
C SER A 587 -15.25 -4.54 -25.28
N SER A 588 -14.69 -3.58 -24.54
CA SER A 588 -15.17 -2.19 -24.54
C SER A 588 -14.61 -1.37 -25.70
N ALA A 589 -13.74 -1.97 -26.51
CA ALA A 589 -13.16 -1.40 -27.74
C ALA A 589 -13.95 -1.83 -28.96
#